data_AF-A0A8D3WPF2-F1
#
_entry.id   AF-A0A8D3WPF2-F1
#
_cell.length_a   1.000
_cell.length_b   1.000
_cell.length_c   1.000
_cell.angle_alpha   90.00
_cell.angle_beta   90.00
_cell.angle_gamma   90.00
#
_symmetry.space_group_name_H-M   'P 1'
#
loop_
_entity.id
_entity.type
_entity.pdbx_description
1 polymer ?
#
loop_
_entity_poly.entity_id
_entity_poly.type
_entity_poly.pdbx_seq_one_letter_code
_entity_poly.pdbx_strand_id
1 'polypeptide(L)'
;MTDNATTVNRCYCGCQTTVGYGRTFAPGHDKIAEAAFLAAHHHSSVAELLKSQGYGPDNPVTDAAVKAGAWKQCEHCEYKGAPESIRNHMAKVQKAESNQRESLEKSLRALGGTWDPSRGMQTLRDAGFHPSEKYIREVYRRLADDGLLEKIDENRAIYFVTEQ
;
A
#
# COMPACT_ATOMS: atom_id res chain seq x y z
N MET A 1 34.85 -21.84 -42.86
CA MET A 1 34.76 -20.53 -42.17
C MET A 1 33.30 -20.14 -42.17
N THR A 2 32.60 -20.41 -41.07
CA THR A 2 31.20 -19.99 -40.88
C THR A 2 31.21 -19.01 -39.73
N ASP A 3 31.09 -17.72 -40.06
CA ASP A 3 30.98 -16.65 -39.09
C ASP A 3 29.72 -16.86 -38.26
N ASN A 4 29.92 -17.26 -37.00
CA ASN A 4 28.89 -17.19 -35.97
C ASN A 4 28.72 -15.69 -35.64
N ALA A 5 27.85 -15.00 -36.38
CA ALA A 5 27.44 -13.66 -36.06
C ALA A 5 26.65 -13.70 -34.74
N THR A 6 27.36 -13.66 -33.62
CA THR A 6 26.79 -13.36 -32.31
C THR A 6 26.17 -11.98 -32.45
N THR A 7 24.84 -11.90 -32.57
CA THR A 7 24.13 -10.63 -32.64
C THR A 7 24.45 -9.86 -31.37
N VAL A 8 25.34 -8.88 -31.49
CA VAL A 8 25.72 -8.02 -30.38
C VAL A 8 24.49 -7.19 -30.06
N ASN A 9 23.81 -7.50 -28.96
CA ASN A 9 22.69 -6.70 -28.51
C ASN A 9 23.21 -5.30 -28.15
N ARG A 10 22.68 -4.28 -28.82
CA ARG A 10 23.01 -2.87 -28.56
C ARG A 10 21.91 -2.25 -27.73
N CYS A 11 22.29 -1.31 -26.86
CA CYS A 11 21.35 -0.59 -26.00
C CYS A 11 20.30 0.16 -26.83
N TYR A 12 19.02 -0.06 -26.53
CA TYR A 12 17.89 0.54 -27.25
C TYR A 12 17.77 2.06 -27.07
N CYS A 13 18.47 2.66 -26.10
CA CYS A 13 18.50 4.13 -25.98
C CYS A 13 19.30 4.81 -27.12
N GLY A 14 19.97 4.04 -27.99
CA GLY A 14 20.73 4.56 -29.14
C GLY A 14 22.21 4.85 -28.88
N CYS A 15 22.72 4.66 -27.65
CA CYS A 15 24.12 4.97 -27.29
C CYS A 15 25.16 3.96 -27.81
N GLN A 16 24.73 2.93 -28.54
CA GLN A 16 25.56 1.87 -29.12
C GLN A 16 26.34 0.99 -28.11
N THR A 17 26.15 1.19 -26.80
CA THR A 17 26.72 0.31 -25.76
C THR A 17 26.24 -1.13 -25.97
N THR A 18 27.17 -2.08 -25.99
CA THR A 18 26.85 -3.51 -25.99
C THR A 18 26.20 -3.89 -24.66
N VAL A 19 25.09 -4.61 -24.70
CA VAL A 19 24.39 -5.11 -23.51
C VAL A 19 24.49 -6.63 -23.42
N GLY A 20 24.45 -7.15 -22.19
CA GLY A 20 24.51 -8.59 -21.95
C GLY A 20 23.31 -9.35 -22.53
N TYR A 21 23.45 -10.67 -22.66
CA TYR A 21 22.38 -11.55 -23.13
C TYR A 21 21.09 -11.36 -22.30
N GLY A 22 19.94 -11.29 -22.98
CA GLY A 22 18.63 -11.08 -22.36
C GLY A 22 18.35 -9.66 -21.86
N ARG A 23 19.26 -8.68 -22.09
CA ARG A 23 19.03 -7.27 -21.75
C ARG A 23 18.78 -6.43 -23.00
N THR A 24 17.91 -5.44 -22.86
CA THR A 24 17.57 -4.47 -23.91
C THR A 24 18.26 -3.12 -23.68
N PHE A 25 18.51 -2.76 -22.42
CA PHE A 25 19.11 -1.49 -22.01
C PHE A 25 20.39 -1.71 -21.19
N ALA A 26 21.33 -0.76 -21.33
CA ALA A 26 22.40 -0.59 -20.35
C ALA A 26 21.79 -0.14 -19.00
N PRO A 27 22.47 -0.37 -17.86
CA PRO A 27 21.93 0.00 -16.55
C PRO A 27 21.49 1.47 -16.47
N GLY A 28 20.21 1.70 -16.15
CA GLY A 28 19.61 3.04 -16.04
C GLY A 28 19.20 3.71 -17.36
N HIS A 29 19.51 3.11 -18.51
CA HIS A 29 19.22 3.70 -19.82
C HIS A 29 17.77 3.50 -20.28
N ASP A 30 17.00 2.63 -19.61
CA ASP A 30 15.55 2.49 -19.80
C ASP A 30 14.82 3.81 -19.50
N LYS A 31 15.21 4.50 -18.43
CA LYS A 31 14.65 5.81 -18.08
C LYS A 31 15.05 6.93 -19.03
N ILE A 32 16.27 6.87 -19.56
CA ILE A 32 16.73 7.82 -20.60
C ILE A 32 15.88 7.62 -21.86
N ALA A 33 15.67 6.37 -22.29
CA ALA A 33 14.87 6.06 -23.46
C ALA A 33 13.39 6.46 -23.27
N GLU A 34 12.80 6.18 -22.10
CA GLU A 34 11.44 6.60 -21.74
C GLU A 34 11.28 8.12 -21.79
N ALA A 35 12.23 8.87 -21.22
CA ALA A 35 12.21 10.33 -21.25
C ALA A 35 12.36 10.89 -22.68
N ALA A 36 13.25 10.31 -23.48
CA ALA A 36 13.41 10.70 -24.89
C ALA A 36 12.14 10.42 -25.71
N PHE A 37 11.47 9.28 -25.45
CA PHE A 37 10.19 8.96 -26.06
C PHE A 37 9.10 9.98 -25.69
N LEU A 38 8.99 10.33 -24.39
CA LEU A 38 8.05 11.35 -23.94
C LEU A 38 8.34 12.72 -24.58
N ALA A 39 9.60 13.11 -24.71
CA ALA A 39 9.99 14.37 -25.35
C ALA A 39 9.61 14.39 -26.84
N ALA A 40 9.84 13.28 -27.56
CA ALA A 40 9.57 13.17 -28.98
C ALA A 40 8.07 13.06 -29.33
N HIS A 41 7.26 12.47 -28.44
CA HIS A 41 5.87 12.10 -28.76
C HIS A 41 4.81 12.79 -27.91
N HIS A 42 5.17 13.29 -26.72
CA HIS A 42 4.21 13.73 -25.71
C HIS A 42 4.65 15.00 -24.98
N HIS A 43 5.44 15.86 -25.63
CA HIS A 43 5.90 17.14 -25.07
C HIS A 43 6.52 17.02 -23.67
N SER A 44 7.22 15.91 -23.39
CA SER A 44 7.78 15.58 -22.08
C SER A 44 6.73 15.49 -20.95
N SER A 45 5.47 15.22 -21.28
CA SER A 45 4.33 15.17 -20.36
C SER A 45 3.76 13.76 -20.24
N VAL A 46 3.91 13.16 -19.06
CA VAL A 46 3.25 11.89 -18.73
C VAL A 46 1.73 12.03 -18.76
N ALA A 47 1.19 13.18 -18.36
CA ALA A 47 -0.25 13.43 -18.39
C ALA A 47 -0.79 13.40 -19.83
N GLU A 48 -0.05 13.95 -20.79
CA GLU A 48 -0.43 13.91 -22.20
C GLU A 48 -0.34 12.49 -22.78
N LEU A 49 0.71 11.73 -22.44
CA LEU A 49 0.80 10.30 -22.77
C LEU A 49 -0.44 9.56 -22.23
N LEU A 50 -0.75 9.68 -20.95
CA LEU A 50 -1.88 8.98 -20.33
C LEU A 50 -3.21 9.37 -20.99
N LYS A 51 -3.42 10.66 -21.26
CA LYS A 51 -4.60 11.15 -21.97
C LYS A 51 -4.68 10.59 -23.39
N SER A 52 -3.57 10.50 -24.11
CA SER A 52 -3.51 9.91 -25.46
C SER A 52 -3.90 8.43 -25.48
N GLN A 53 -3.74 7.73 -24.34
CA GLN A 53 -4.13 6.34 -24.14
C GLN A 53 -5.53 6.19 -23.53
N GLY A 54 -6.27 7.30 -23.35
CA GLY A 54 -7.63 7.29 -22.81
C GLY A 54 -7.72 7.28 -21.28
N TYR A 55 -6.62 7.50 -20.55
CA TYR A 55 -6.62 7.59 -19.09
C TYR A 55 -6.79 9.03 -18.59
N GLY A 56 -7.37 9.18 -17.40
CA GLY A 56 -7.62 10.47 -16.76
C GLY A 56 -8.23 10.31 -15.36
N PRO A 57 -8.70 11.41 -14.73
CA PRO A 57 -9.31 11.36 -13.41
C PRO A 57 -10.49 10.39 -13.30
N ASP A 58 -11.33 10.33 -14.34
CA ASP A 58 -12.50 9.44 -14.40
C ASP A 58 -12.19 8.04 -14.95
N ASN A 59 -10.97 7.83 -15.46
CA ASN A 59 -10.48 6.52 -15.93
C ASN A 59 -9.01 6.32 -15.48
N PRO A 60 -8.76 6.02 -14.19
CA PRO A 60 -7.42 5.99 -13.65
C PRO A 60 -6.59 4.84 -14.21
N VAL A 61 -5.35 5.13 -14.66
CA VAL A 61 -4.42 4.10 -15.17
C VAL A 61 -4.09 3.03 -14.13
N THR A 62 -4.09 3.40 -12.84
CA THR A 62 -3.88 2.46 -11.73
C THR A 62 -5.02 1.45 -11.60
N ASP A 63 -6.24 1.84 -11.93
CA ASP A 63 -7.42 0.99 -11.84
C ASP A 63 -7.44 0.02 -13.02
N ALA A 64 -7.04 0.50 -14.19
CA ALA A 64 -6.76 -0.35 -15.34
C ALA A 64 -5.66 -1.38 -15.05
N ALA A 65 -4.58 -0.98 -14.37
CA ALA A 65 -3.49 -1.90 -13.98
C ALA A 65 -3.96 -2.99 -13.00
N VAL A 66 -4.84 -2.64 -12.05
CA VAL A 66 -5.47 -3.61 -11.13
C VAL A 66 -6.42 -4.54 -11.90
N LYS A 67 -7.27 -3.99 -12.77
CA LYS A 67 -8.21 -4.76 -13.61
C LYS A 67 -7.49 -5.74 -14.54
N ALA A 68 -6.32 -5.36 -15.05
CA ALA A 68 -5.46 -6.20 -15.87
C ALA A 68 -4.71 -7.28 -15.06
N GLY A 69 -4.79 -7.27 -13.73
CA GLY A 69 -4.10 -8.21 -12.85
C GLY A 69 -2.60 -7.94 -12.67
N ALA A 70 -2.06 -6.88 -13.28
CA ALA A 70 -0.66 -6.51 -13.13
C ALA A 70 -0.37 -5.91 -11.74
N TRP A 71 -1.34 -5.16 -11.21
CA TRP A 71 -1.28 -4.54 -9.88
C TRP A 71 -2.36 -5.13 -8.97
N LYS A 72 -2.21 -4.92 -7.67
CA LYS A 72 -3.22 -5.26 -6.66
C LYS A 72 -3.61 -4.03 -5.87
N GLN A 73 -4.83 -4.01 -5.36
CA GLN A 73 -5.27 -3.07 -4.36
C GLN A 73 -5.11 -3.69 -2.96
N CYS A 74 -4.71 -2.89 -1.99
CA CYS A 74 -4.65 -3.28 -0.59
C CYS A 74 -6.07 -3.60 -0.07
N GLU A 75 -6.20 -4.63 0.77
CA GLU A 75 -7.48 -5.01 1.37
C GLU A 75 -7.91 -4.06 2.51
N HIS A 76 -6.97 -3.28 3.05
CA HIS A 76 -7.17 -2.41 4.21
C HIS A 76 -7.28 -0.92 3.87
N CYS A 77 -6.79 -0.49 2.70
CA CYS A 77 -6.84 0.91 2.26
C CYS A 77 -6.83 1.05 0.73
N GLU A 78 -6.87 2.28 0.24
CA GLU A 78 -6.95 2.58 -1.20
C GLU A 78 -5.61 2.43 -1.95
N TYR A 79 -4.53 2.02 -1.28
CA TYR A 79 -3.23 1.86 -1.90
C TYR A 79 -3.26 0.77 -3.00
N LYS A 80 -2.81 1.15 -4.20
CA LYS A 80 -2.68 0.26 -5.37
C LYS A 80 -1.22 0.21 -5.79
N GLY A 81 -0.73 -0.97 -6.16
CA GLY A 81 0.66 -1.12 -6.55
C GLY A 81 1.00 -2.49 -7.12
N ALA A 82 2.25 -2.61 -7.59
CA ALA A 82 2.81 -3.90 -7.95
C ALA A 82 2.77 -4.86 -6.73
N PRO A 83 2.76 -6.19 -6.95
CA PRO A 83 2.67 -7.16 -5.86
C PRO A 83 3.72 -6.98 -4.76
N GLU A 84 4.95 -6.63 -5.12
CA GLU A 84 6.01 -6.35 -4.14
C GLU A 84 5.73 -5.10 -3.31
N SER A 85 5.30 -4.01 -3.94
CA SER A 85 4.90 -2.78 -3.25
C SER A 85 3.75 -3.03 -2.28
N ILE A 86 2.80 -3.90 -2.65
CA ILE A 86 1.68 -4.31 -1.79
C ILE A 86 2.19 -5.11 -0.59
N ARG A 87 3.11 -6.06 -0.76
CA ARG A 87 3.71 -6.78 0.38
C ARG A 87 4.39 -5.81 1.36
N ASN A 88 5.19 -4.89 0.84
CA ASN A 88 5.88 -3.89 1.66
C ASN A 88 4.90 -2.94 2.36
N HIS A 89 3.81 -2.56 1.68
CA HIS A 89 2.72 -1.79 2.26
C HIS A 89 2.02 -2.55 3.39
N MET A 90 1.65 -3.81 3.16
CA MET A 90 0.96 -4.65 4.16
C MET A 90 1.81 -4.86 5.41
N ALA A 91 3.13 -5.06 5.28
CA ALA A 91 4.02 -5.13 6.43
C ALA A 91 3.99 -3.85 7.29
N LYS A 92 3.88 -2.67 6.64
CA LYS A 92 3.73 -1.39 7.35
C LYS A 92 2.36 -1.25 7.99
N VAL A 93 1.28 -1.66 7.31
CA VAL A 93 -0.09 -1.66 7.84
C VAL A 93 -0.16 -2.53 9.09
N GLN A 94 0.30 -3.78 9.02
CA GLN A 94 0.29 -4.71 10.15
C GLN A 94 1.07 -4.16 11.35
N LYS A 95 2.24 -3.56 11.11
CA LYS A 95 3.02 -2.91 12.16
C LYS A 95 2.27 -1.74 12.79
N ALA A 96 1.62 -0.90 11.99
CA ALA A 96 0.85 0.23 12.48
C ALA A 96 -0.38 -0.22 13.29
N GLU A 97 -1.06 -1.29 12.87
CA GLU A 97 -2.17 -1.90 13.61
C GLU A 97 -1.69 -2.53 14.93
N SER A 98 -0.55 -3.22 14.95
CA SER A 98 0.05 -3.74 16.19
C SER A 98 0.33 -2.62 17.19
N ASN A 99 1.01 -1.56 16.75
CA ASN A 99 1.32 -0.41 17.61
C ASN A 99 0.06 0.26 18.16
N GLN A 100 -0.99 0.41 17.34
CA GLN A 100 -2.27 0.96 17.78
C GLN A 100 -2.96 0.06 18.80
N ARG A 101 -3.00 -1.25 18.57
CA ARG A 101 -3.56 -2.22 19.51
C ARG A 101 -2.82 -2.21 20.84
N GLU A 102 -1.49 -2.26 20.82
CA GLU A 102 -0.64 -2.20 22.01
C GLU A 102 -0.87 -0.90 22.80
N SER A 103 -0.94 0.24 22.10
CA SER A 103 -1.25 1.52 22.73
C SER A 103 -2.63 1.52 23.39
N LEU A 104 -3.65 0.95 22.73
CA LEU A 104 -5.00 0.88 23.27
C LEU A 104 -5.07 -0.07 24.48
N GLU A 105 -4.44 -1.23 24.40
CA GLU A 105 -4.34 -2.19 25.51
C GLU A 105 -3.67 -1.56 26.73
N LYS A 106 -2.57 -0.82 26.55
CA LYS A 106 -1.91 -0.10 27.64
C LYS A 106 -2.85 0.89 28.32
N SER A 107 -3.62 1.65 27.55
CA SER A 107 -4.61 2.59 28.09
C SER A 107 -5.78 1.89 28.79
N LEU A 108 -6.26 0.76 28.26
CA LEU A 108 -7.30 -0.07 28.88
C LEU A 108 -6.86 -0.53 30.26
N ARG A 109 -5.65 -1.12 30.36
CA ARG A 109 -5.08 -1.58 31.63
C ARG A 109 -4.84 -0.44 32.62
N ALA A 110 -4.39 0.72 32.14
CA ALA A 110 -4.08 1.86 33.00
C ALA A 110 -5.32 2.60 33.53
N LEU A 111 -6.39 2.71 32.73
CA LEU A 111 -7.56 3.53 33.07
C LEU A 111 -8.75 2.70 33.55
N GLY A 112 -8.82 1.41 33.21
CA GLY A 112 -9.90 0.51 33.58
C GLY A 112 -11.30 1.00 33.14
N GLY A 113 -12.32 0.39 33.75
CA GLY A 113 -13.72 0.82 33.63
C GLY A 113 -14.38 0.50 32.28
N THR A 114 -15.39 1.30 31.94
CA THR A 114 -16.23 1.09 30.74
C THR A 114 -15.69 1.82 29.51
N TRP A 115 -15.69 1.13 28.37
CA TRP A 115 -15.17 1.62 27.10
C TRP A 115 -16.18 1.43 25.98
N ASP A 116 -16.47 2.53 25.28
CA ASP A 116 -17.22 2.56 24.03
C ASP A 116 -16.27 2.92 22.86
N PRO A 117 -16.71 2.79 21.59
CA PRO A 117 -15.82 3.06 20.46
C PRO A 117 -15.34 4.51 20.42
N SER A 118 -16.12 5.47 20.93
CA SER A 118 -15.77 6.89 20.97
C SER A 118 -14.58 7.13 21.90
N ARG A 119 -14.58 6.52 23.08
CA ARG A 119 -13.47 6.58 24.04
C ARG A 119 -12.21 5.95 23.46
N GLY A 120 -12.31 4.76 22.87
CA GLY A 120 -11.19 4.09 22.20
C GLY A 120 -10.59 4.93 21.07
N MET A 121 -11.43 5.51 20.22
CA MET A 121 -10.99 6.43 19.16
C MET A 121 -10.28 7.65 19.74
N GLN A 122 -10.83 8.27 20.79
CA GLN A 122 -10.24 9.47 21.39
C GLN A 122 -8.86 9.17 22.00
N THR A 123 -8.74 8.09 22.76
CA THR A 123 -7.47 7.68 23.36
C THR A 123 -6.38 7.43 22.31
N LEU A 124 -6.72 6.78 21.19
CA LEU A 124 -5.78 6.58 20.10
C LEU A 124 -5.44 7.88 19.37
N ARG A 125 -6.39 8.82 19.22
CA ARG A 125 -6.11 10.16 18.70
C ARG A 125 -5.14 10.95 19.58
N ASP A 126 -5.32 10.88 20.90
CA ASP A 126 -4.42 11.53 21.86
C ASP A 126 -3.00 10.92 21.79
N ALA A 127 -2.87 9.66 21.38
CA ALA A 127 -1.60 8.98 21.09
C ALA A 127 -1.06 9.22 19.67
N GLY A 128 -1.71 10.07 18.85
CA GLY A 128 -1.28 10.43 17.50
C GLY A 128 -1.77 9.51 16.37
N PHE A 129 -2.67 8.57 16.67
CA PHE A 129 -3.26 7.66 15.68
C PHE A 129 -4.61 8.17 15.17
N HIS A 130 -5.00 7.74 13.97
CA HIS A 130 -6.27 8.15 13.34
C HIS A 130 -7.12 6.92 13.00
N PRO A 131 -7.63 6.19 14.01
CA PRO A 131 -8.40 4.97 13.77
C PRO A 131 -9.78 5.27 13.21
N SER A 132 -10.33 4.31 12.46
CA SER A 132 -11.76 4.28 12.15
C SER A 132 -12.55 3.63 13.29
N GLU A 133 -13.84 3.94 13.40
CA GLU A 133 -14.71 3.26 14.37
C GLU A 133 -14.80 1.75 14.11
N LYS A 134 -14.80 1.33 12.84
CA LYS A 134 -14.75 -0.07 12.43
C LYS A 134 -13.53 -0.78 13.03
N TYR A 135 -12.36 -0.15 12.96
CA TYR A 135 -11.13 -0.67 13.55
C TYR A 135 -11.25 -0.83 15.07
N ILE A 136 -11.74 0.19 15.79
CA ILE A 136 -11.91 0.09 17.25
C ILE A 136 -12.82 -1.07 17.64
N ARG A 137 -13.98 -1.21 16.97
CA ARG A 137 -14.92 -2.31 17.23
C ARG A 137 -14.31 -3.68 16.95
N GLU A 138 -13.43 -3.78 15.95
CA GLU A 138 -12.71 -5.02 15.68
C GLU A 138 -11.65 -5.33 16.74
N VAL A 139 -10.88 -4.33 17.16
CA VAL A 139 -9.90 -4.49 18.24
C VAL A 139 -10.58 -4.86 19.55
N TYR A 140 -11.72 -4.25 19.91
CA TYR A 140 -12.46 -4.62 21.13
C TYR A 140 -12.95 -6.06 21.12
N ARG A 141 -13.43 -6.56 19.97
CA ARG A 141 -13.79 -7.98 19.85
C ARG A 141 -12.58 -8.89 20.10
N ARG A 142 -11.43 -8.59 19.47
CA ARG A 142 -10.20 -9.36 19.68
C ARG A 142 -9.74 -9.32 21.15
N LEU A 143 -9.73 -8.14 21.77
CA LEU A 143 -9.36 -8.00 23.18
C LEU A 143 -10.35 -8.68 24.13
N ALA A 144 -11.62 -8.82 23.73
CA ALA A 144 -12.60 -9.62 24.46
C ALA A 144 -12.35 -11.12 24.30
N ASP A 145 -12.01 -11.58 23.08
CA ASP A 145 -11.57 -12.96 22.83
C ASP A 145 -10.30 -13.31 23.62
N ASP A 146 -9.40 -12.33 23.82
CA ASP A 146 -8.20 -12.45 24.65
C ASP A 146 -8.48 -12.35 26.17
N GLY A 147 -9.72 -12.06 26.57
CA GLY A 147 -10.15 -11.95 27.97
C GLY A 147 -9.73 -10.67 28.70
N LEU A 148 -9.29 -9.62 27.99
CA LEU A 148 -9.01 -8.30 28.57
C LEU A 148 -10.28 -7.43 28.68
N LEU A 149 -11.27 -7.69 27.83
CA LEU A 149 -12.54 -6.97 27.80
C LEU A 149 -13.72 -7.92 27.95
N GLU A 150 -14.75 -7.48 28.65
CA GLU A 150 -16.05 -8.15 28.71
C GLU A 150 -17.11 -7.26 28.06
N LYS A 151 -17.89 -7.79 27.13
CA LYS A 151 -18.99 -7.04 26.50
C LYS A 151 -20.16 -6.95 27.48
N ILE A 152 -20.56 -5.73 27.86
CA ILE A 152 -21.59 -5.51 28.89
C ILE A 152 -22.94 -5.00 28.35
N ASP A 153 -23.00 -4.62 27.07
CA ASP A 153 -24.25 -4.21 26.40
C ASP A 153 -24.44 -5.08 25.16
N GLU A 154 -25.57 -5.78 25.04
CA GLU A 154 -25.82 -6.69 23.91
C GLU A 154 -25.94 -5.95 22.56
N ASN A 155 -26.50 -4.75 22.59
CA ASN A 155 -26.89 -3.96 21.41
C ASN A 155 -25.83 -2.94 20.99
N ARG A 156 -24.99 -2.49 21.93
CA ARG A 156 -23.95 -1.48 21.71
C ARG A 156 -22.56 -2.10 21.88
N ALA A 157 -21.57 -1.50 21.24
CA ALA A 157 -20.17 -1.94 21.38
C ALA A 157 -19.55 -1.40 22.68
N ILE A 158 -20.18 -1.68 23.82
CA ILE A 158 -19.74 -1.23 25.14
C ILE A 158 -19.10 -2.40 25.88
N TYR A 159 -17.88 -2.19 26.36
CA TYR A 159 -17.04 -3.19 27.00
C TYR A 159 -16.56 -2.70 28.38
N PHE A 160 -16.30 -3.62 29.29
CA PHE A 160 -15.68 -3.36 30.59
C PHE A 160 -14.30 -4.02 30.64
N VAL A 161 -13.31 -3.32 31.18
CA VAL A 161 -11.95 -3.89 31.36
C VAL A 161 -11.99 -4.90 32.49
N THR A 162 -11.60 -6.14 32.20
CA THR A 162 -11.50 -7.18 33.23
C THR A 162 -10.31 -6.88 34.15
N GLU A 163 -10.47 -7.12 35.45
CA GLU A 163 -9.34 -7.09 36.38
C GLU A 163 -8.49 -8.33 36.10
N GLN A 164 -7.42 -8.17 35.31
CA GLN A 164 -6.33 -9.14 35.22
C GLN A 164 -5.23 -8.79 36.22
#